data_AF-A0A845L194-F1
#
_entry.id   AF-A0A845L194-F1
#
_cell.length_a   1.000
_cell.length_b   1.000
_cell.length_c   1.000
_cell.angle_alpha   90.00
_cell.angle_beta   90.00
_cell.angle_gamma   90.00
#
_symmetry.space_group_name_H-M   'P 1'
#
loop_
_entity.id
_entity.type
_entity.pdbx_description
1 polymer ?
#
loop_
_entity_poly.entity_id
_entity_poly.type
_entity_poly.pdbx_seq_one_letter_code
_entity_poly.pdbx_strand_id
1 'polypeptide(L)'
;MNRRNFLGGALAALATLPFGSLTALAATPQFGSRELYWGVSGADVQQLQGYLKEMGYFSEEPTGYFGAVTFDALKQFQAYRKLTVDGVAGPQTFKALRPQMLDWVNTVAYLLPVGLTAKVTDPITGLSYRIKRTGGVKHADVEPVTAWDTSVMKRIYGGVWSWNRKPVVVTVKGWRIAASINGMPHGYDTITTNNMQGQTCIHFLNSRTHEGNRLDLEHQAAVRKAATYM
;
A
#
# COMPACT_ATOMS: atom_id res chain seq x y z
N MET A 1 -87.16 3.79 46.86
CA MET A 1 -86.27 4.76 46.21
C MET A 1 -84.85 4.20 46.23
N ASN A 2 -84.33 3.72 45.09
CA ASN A 2 -82.96 3.24 44.97
C ASN A 2 -82.42 3.73 43.61
N ARG A 3 -81.53 4.72 43.63
CA ARG A 3 -80.93 5.30 42.41
C ARG A 3 -79.58 4.63 42.11
N ARG A 4 -79.41 4.39 40.82
CA ARG A 4 -78.38 3.59 40.14
C ARG A 4 -77.03 4.32 40.13
N ASN A 5 -75.94 3.61 40.45
CA ASN A 5 -74.57 4.01 40.16
C ASN A 5 -74.16 3.47 38.78
N PHE A 6 -73.78 4.36 37.86
CA PHE A 6 -73.20 4.01 36.57
C PHE A 6 -71.68 3.82 36.70
N LEU A 7 -71.18 2.66 36.26
CA LEU A 7 -69.76 2.34 36.11
C LEU A 7 -69.27 2.89 34.76
N GLY A 8 -68.28 3.79 34.79
CA GLY A 8 -67.49 4.17 33.62
C GLY A 8 -66.29 3.22 33.48
N GLY A 9 -66.35 2.31 32.51
CA GLY A 9 -65.23 1.43 32.16
C GLY A 9 -64.23 2.15 31.26
N ALA A 10 -62.97 2.26 31.70
CA ALA A 10 -61.86 2.70 30.88
C ALA A 10 -61.34 1.53 30.03
N LEU A 11 -61.42 1.66 28.70
CA LEU A 11 -60.76 0.76 27.74
C LEU A 11 -59.25 1.07 27.72
N ALA A 12 -58.44 0.20 28.31
CA ALA A 12 -56.99 0.20 28.09
C ALA A 12 -56.71 -0.51 26.75
N ALA A 13 -56.37 0.27 25.72
CA ALA A 13 -55.87 -0.27 24.46
C ALA A 13 -54.41 -0.74 24.67
N LEU A 14 -54.19 -2.05 24.65
CA LEU A 14 -52.85 -2.65 24.56
C LEU A 14 -52.32 -2.45 23.13
N ALA A 15 -51.51 -1.42 22.93
CA ALA A 15 -50.73 -1.26 21.70
C ALA A 15 -49.55 -2.25 21.72
N THR A 16 -49.64 -3.32 20.92
CA THR A 16 -48.50 -4.17 20.60
C THR A 16 -47.65 -3.47 19.54
N LEU A 17 -46.45 -3.00 19.93
CA LEU A 17 -45.46 -2.56 18.95
C LEU A 17 -44.71 -3.77 18.39
N PRO A 18 -44.48 -3.85 17.07
CA PRO A 18 -43.78 -4.99 16.47
C PRO A 18 -42.29 -4.93 16.86
N PHE A 19 -41.73 -6.08 17.22
CA PHE A 19 -40.27 -6.25 17.30
C PHE A 19 -39.70 -6.13 15.89
N GLY A 20 -39.24 -4.92 15.53
CA GLY A 20 -38.43 -4.73 14.34
C GLY A 20 -37.12 -5.50 14.50
N SER A 21 -36.88 -6.49 13.64
CA SER A 21 -35.59 -7.18 13.57
C SER A 21 -34.51 -6.18 13.16
N LEU A 22 -33.66 -5.80 14.11
CA LEU A 22 -32.41 -5.11 13.81
C LEU A 22 -31.47 -6.13 13.18
N THR A 23 -31.47 -6.24 11.84
CA THR A 23 -30.33 -6.83 11.15
C THR A 23 -29.15 -5.90 11.38
N ALA A 24 -28.30 -6.24 12.35
CA ALA A 24 -27.00 -5.63 12.49
C ALA A 24 -26.22 -5.93 11.21
N LEU A 25 -25.94 -4.89 10.42
CA LEU A 25 -24.95 -4.98 9.35
C LEU A 25 -23.62 -5.35 10.01
N ALA A 26 -23.16 -6.59 9.82
CA ALA A 26 -21.85 -7.00 10.30
C ALA A 26 -20.81 -6.07 9.66
N ALA A 27 -20.03 -5.37 10.49
CA ALA A 27 -18.98 -4.48 10.01
C ALA A 27 -17.95 -5.28 9.22
N THR A 28 -17.58 -4.80 8.03
CA THR A 28 -16.55 -5.44 7.20
C THR A 28 -15.24 -5.48 8.00
N PRO A 29 -14.59 -6.65 8.14
CA PRO A 29 -13.33 -6.75 8.88
C PRO A 29 -12.26 -5.82 8.30
N GLN A 30 -11.59 -5.08 9.18
CA GLN A 30 -10.46 -4.23 8.79
C GLN A 30 -9.25 -5.10 8.44
N PHE A 31 -8.50 -4.73 7.41
CA PHE A 31 -7.29 -5.46 7.04
C PHE A 31 -6.30 -5.55 8.22
N GLY A 32 -5.91 -6.78 8.58
CA GLY A 32 -5.03 -7.06 9.70
C GLY A 32 -5.71 -7.13 11.08
N SER A 33 -7.03 -6.95 11.20
CA SER A 33 -7.75 -7.08 12.48
C SER A 33 -8.05 -8.52 12.87
N ARG A 34 -7.82 -9.47 11.96
CA ARG A 34 -8.01 -10.92 12.16
C ARG A 34 -7.01 -11.68 11.29
N GLU A 35 -6.83 -12.95 11.59
CA GLU A 35 -6.08 -13.85 10.71
C GLU A 35 -6.88 -14.18 9.45
N LEU A 36 -6.17 -14.30 8.32
CA LEU A 36 -6.74 -14.75 7.06
C LEU A 36 -6.16 -16.12 6.71
N TYR A 37 -7.03 -17.09 6.51
CA TYR A 37 -6.67 -18.48 6.26
C TYR A 37 -7.70 -19.11 5.31
N TRP A 38 -7.45 -20.34 4.90
CA TRP A 38 -8.30 -21.06 3.96
C TRP A 38 -9.80 -20.99 4.29
N GLY A 39 -10.61 -20.67 3.28
CA GLY A 39 -12.07 -20.65 3.34
C GLY A 39 -12.67 -19.32 3.80
N VAL A 40 -11.90 -18.44 4.46
CA VAL A 40 -12.44 -17.14 4.86
C VAL A 40 -12.61 -16.21 3.66
N SER A 41 -13.59 -15.32 3.75
CA SER A 41 -13.88 -14.33 2.70
C SER A 41 -13.97 -12.92 3.29
N GLY A 42 -13.78 -11.90 2.46
CA GLY A 42 -13.97 -10.51 2.85
C GLY A 42 -13.11 -9.53 2.05
N ALA A 43 -13.38 -8.23 2.27
CA ALA A 43 -12.59 -7.15 1.66
C ALA A 43 -11.12 -7.14 2.13
N ASP A 44 -10.84 -7.69 3.32
CA ASP A 44 -9.48 -7.89 3.84
C ASP A 44 -8.73 -9.01 3.10
N VAL A 45 -9.41 -10.08 2.72
CA VAL A 45 -8.86 -11.12 1.84
C VAL A 45 -8.56 -10.55 0.45
N GLN A 46 -9.46 -9.72 -0.08
CA GLN A 46 -9.24 -9.07 -1.37
C GLN A 46 -8.02 -8.14 -1.32
N GLN A 47 -7.83 -7.41 -0.21
CA GLN A 47 -6.63 -6.60 0.02
C GLN A 47 -5.37 -7.45 0.11
N LEU A 48 -5.38 -8.59 0.84
CA LEU A 48 -4.25 -9.52 0.87
C LEU A 48 -3.84 -9.96 -0.54
N GLN A 49 -4.82 -10.40 -1.34
CA GLN A 49 -4.60 -10.81 -2.73
C GLN A 49 -4.03 -9.67 -3.57
N GLY A 50 -4.54 -8.44 -3.38
CA GLY A 50 -4.03 -7.24 -4.05
C GLY A 50 -2.55 -6.98 -3.76
N TYR A 51 -2.13 -7.07 -2.48
CA TYR A 51 -0.71 -6.91 -2.12
C TYR A 51 0.16 -8.05 -2.66
N LEU A 52 -0.29 -9.30 -2.55
CA LEU A 52 0.42 -10.44 -3.12
C LEU A 52 0.56 -10.31 -4.64
N LYS A 53 -0.48 -9.81 -5.33
CA LYS A 53 -0.47 -9.55 -6.77
C LYS A 53 0.50 -8.43 -7.14
N GLU A 54 0.45 -7.31 -6.42
CA GLU A 54 1.39 -6.21 -6.59
C GLU A 54 2.85 -6.70 -6.49
N MET A 55 3.11 -7.64 -5.59
CA MET A 55 4.44 -8.19 -5.33
C MET A 55 4.78 -9.40 -6.21
N GLY A 56 3.88 -9.80 -7.12
CA GLY A 56 4.12 -10.88 -8.08
C GLY A 56 3.98 -12.30 -7.53
N TYR A 57 3.36 -12.50 -6.36
CA TYR A 57 3.07 -13.83 -5.81
C TYR A 57 1.68 -14.36 -6.19
N PHE A 58 0.80 -13.50 -6.69
CA PHE A 58 -0.59 -13.83 -7.04
C PHE A 58 -0.89 -13.39 -8.49
N SER A 59 -1.34 -14.32 -9.33
CA SER A 59 -1.60 -14.06 -10.76
C SER A 59 -3.05 -13.66 -11.06
N GLU A 60 -4.00 -14.12 -10.26
CA GLU A 60 -5.43 -14.00 -10.53
C GLU A 60 -6.00 -12.64 -10.14
N GLU A 61 -7.25 -12.37 -10.48
CA GLU A 61 -7.96 -11.19 -9.96
C GLU A 61 -8.36 -11.38 -8.48
N PRO A 62 -8.14 -10.39 -7.61
CA PRO A 62 -8.56 -10.46 -6.22
C PRO A 62 -10.08 -10.66 -6.09
N THR A 63 -10.49 -11.85 -5.67
CA THR A 63 -11.90 -12.24 -5.51
C THR A 63 -12.45 -11.95 -4.11
N GLY A 64 -11.57 -11.77 -3.12
CA GLY A 64 -11.98 -11.72 -1.71
C GLY A 64 -12.30 -13.08 -1.09
N TYR A 65 -12.09 -14.20 -1.81
CA TYR A 65 -12.20 -15.56 -1.27
C TYR A 65 -10.81 -16.20 -1.10
N PHE A 66 -10.51 -16.69 0.11
CA PHE A 66 -9.24 -17.35 0.41
C PHE A 66 -9.31 -18.84 0.04
N GLY A 67 -9.13 -19.14 -1.25
CA GLY A 67 -9.01 -20.52 -1.77
C GLY A 67 -7.57 -20.94 -2.05
N ALA A 68 -7.43 -22.03 -2.84
CA ALA A 68 -6.15 -22.65 -3.20
C ALA A 68 -5.10 -21.66 -3.73
N VAL A 69 -5.48 -20.82 -4.69
CA VAL A 69 -4.58 -19.84 -5.30
C VAL A 69 -4.01 -18.86 -4.26
N THR A 70 -4.86 -18.38 -3.35
CA THR A 70 -4.43 -17.45 -2.29
C THR A 70 -3.50 -18.13 -1.30
N PHE A 71 -3.81 -19.37 -0.95
CA PHE A 71 -3.00 -20.19 -0.04
C PHE A 71 -1.59 -20.42 -0.60
N ASP A 72 -1.48 -20.82 -1.86
CA ASP A 72 -0.19 -21.07 -2.50
C ASP A 72 0.62 -19.78 -2.67
N ALA A 73 -0.01 -18.70 -3.10
CA ALA A 73 0.62 -17.38 -3.20
C ALA A 73 1.16 -16.90 -1.84
N LEU A 74 0.37 -17.08 -0.78
CA LEU A 74 0.78 -16.68 0.56
C LEU A 74 1.97 -17.52 1.05
N LYS A 75 1.97 -18.83 0.82
CA LYS A 75 3.10 -19.69 1.21
C LYS A 75 4.38 -19.32 0.47
N GLN A 76 4.29 -19.00 -0.82
CA GLN A 76 5.44 -18.50 -1.58
C GLN A 76 6.00 -17.19 -1.00
N PHE A 77 5.11 -16.25 -0.67
CA PHE A 77 5.48 -15.01 -0.01
C PHE A 77 6.14 -15.25 1.34
N GLN A 78 5.55 -16.07 2.20
CA GLN A 78 6.08 -16.43 3.52
C GLN A 78 7.47 -17.05 3.40
N ALA A 79 7.66 -18.01 2.50
CA ALA A 79 8.94 -18.66 2.25
C ALA A 79 10.01 -17.65 1.80
N TYR A 80 9.67 -16.79 0.82
CA TYR A 80 10.59 -15.77 0.33
C TYR A 80 10.93 -14.71 1.39
N ARG A 81 10.00 -14.45 2.33
CA ARG A 81 10.20 -13.58 3.48
C ARG A 81 10.83 -14.24 4.69
N LYS A 82 11.16 -15.53 4.61
CA LYS A 82 11.72 -16.31 5.73
C LYS A 82 10.81 -16.28 6.97
N LEU A 83 9.50 -16.32 6.75
CA LEU A 83 8.48 -16.49 7.78
C LEU A 83 8.12 -17.98 7.94
N THR A 84 7.34 -18.30 8.97
CA THR A 84 6.64 -19.58 9.04
C THR A 84 5.75 -19.75 7.81
N VAL A 85 5.87 -20.90 7.13
CA VAL A 85 5.18 -21.20 5.86
C VAL A 85 3.93 -22.03 6.12
N ASP A 86 2.99 -21.46 6.88
CA ASP A 86 1.75 -22.10 7.32
C ASP A 86 0.54 -21.77 6.44
N GLY A 87 0.66 -20.79 5.52
CA GLY A 87 -0.46 -20.32 4.71
C GLY A 87 -1.52 -19.56 5.52
N VAL A 88 -1.16 -19.02 6.68
CA VAL A 88 -1.99 -18.16 7.52
C VAL A 88 -1.43 -16.73 7.52
N ALA A 89 -2.24 -15.77 7.12
CA ALA A 89 -1.88 -14.36 7.21
C ALA A 89 -2.18 -13.85 8.62
N GLY A 90 -1.18 -13.97 9.51
CA GLY A 90 -1.18 -13.40 10.86
C GLY A 90 -0.32 -12.14 10.98
N PRO A 91 -0.07 -11.63 12.21
CA PRO A 91 0.64 -10.37 12.45
C PRO A 91 2.01 -10.24 11.77
N GLN A 92 2.80 -11.32 11.72
CA GLN A 92 4.11 -11.32 11.05
C GLN A 92 3.98 -11.20 9.53
N THR A 93 3.01 -11.91 8.94
CA THR A 93 2.69 -11.79 7.51
C THR A 93 2.27 -10.36 7.18
N PHE A 94 1.34 -9.77 7.95
CA PHE A 94 0.88 -8.39 7.71
C PHE A 94 2.01 -7.37 7.86
N LYS A 95 2.90 -7.54 8.84
CA LYS A 95 4.09 -6.70 8.98
C LYS A 95 5.02 -6.81 7.77
N ALA A 96 5.20 -8.01 7.22
CA ALA A 96 6.06 -8.24 6.06
C ALA A 96 5.47 -7.75 4.73
N LEU A 97 4.14 -7.59 4.66
CA LEU A 97 3.45 -7.01 3.50
C LEU A 97 3.65 -5.49 3.41
N ARG A 98 3.87 -4.80 4.54
CA ARG A 98 4.14 -3.35 4.58
C ARG A 98 5.38 -2.99 3.76
N PRO A 99 5.52 -1.71 3.34
CA PRO A 99 6.77 -1.22 2.79
C PRO A 99 7.91 -1.37 3.82
N GLN A 100 8.94 -2.14 3.46
CA GLN A 100 10.05 -2.43 4.35
C GLN A 100 11.10 -1.31 4.27
N MET A 101 11.63 -0.88 5.41
CA MET A 101 12.74 0.06 5.47
C MET A 101 14.06 -0.69 5.21
N LEU A 102 14.43 -0.80 3.94
CA LEU A 102 15.65 -1.49 3.53
C LEU A 102 16.79 -0.50 3.34
N ASP A 103 17.96 -0.86 3.87
CA ASP A 103 19.19 -0.08 3.73
C ASP A 103 19.63 0.02 2.26
N TRP A 104 20.04 1.22 1.84
CA TRP A 104 20.45 1.47 0.47
C TRP A 104 21.65 0.62 0.04
N VAL A 105 22.76 0.72 0.78
CA VAL A 105 24.06 0.18 0.39
C VAL A 105 24.05 -1.34 0.50
N ASN A 106 23.46 -1.86 1.58
CA ASN A 106 23.52 -3.28 1.88
C ASN A 106 22.45 -4.10 1.15
N THR A 107 21.37 -3.46 0.68
CA THR A 107 20.21 -4.20 0.16
C THR A 107 19.65 -3.60 -1.12
N VAL A 108 19.15 -2.35 -1.08
CA VAL A 108 18.32 -1.83 -2.17
C VAL A 108 19.11 -1.65 -3.47
N ALA A 109 20.38 -1.24 -3.39
CA ALA A 109 21.23 -1.07 -4.57
C ALA A 109 21.39 -2.38 -5.38
N TYR A 110 21.31 -3.54 -4.73
CA TYR A 110 21.35 -4.87 -5.36
C TYR A 110 19.96 -5.34 -5.85
N LEU A 111 18.91 -4.96 -5.13
CA LEU A 111 17.53 -5.26 -5.54
C LEU A 111 17.13 -4.48 -6.79
N LEU A 112 17.57 -3.21 -6.88
CA LEU A 112 17.30 -2.28 -7.97
C LEU A 112 18.63 -1.83 -8.63
N PRO A 113 19.34 -2.68 -9.39
CA PRO A 113 20.55 -2.26 -10.11
C PRO A 113 20.21 -1.26 -11.22
N VAL A 114 21.23 -0.51 -11.68
CA VAL A 114 21.09 0.39 -12.84
C VAL A 114 20.59 -0.41 -14.05
N GLY A 115 19.63 0.16 -14.78
CA GLY A 115 18.95 -0.47 -15.90
C GLY A 115 17.66 -1.19 -15.56
N LEU A 116 17.43 -1.56 -14.29
CA LEU A 116 16.22 -2.26 -13.87
C LEU A 116 15.03 -1.30 -13.72
N THR A 117 13.85 -1.79 -14.09
CA THR A 117 12.57 -1.11 -13.89
C THR A 117 11.94 -1.50 -12.55
N ALA A 118 11.29 -0.54 -11.90
CA ALA A 118 10.47 -0.75 -10.71
C ALA A 118 9.16 0.04 -10.82
N LYS A 119 8.18 -0.33 -10.00
CA LYS A 119 6.95 0.45 -9.83
C LYS A 119 7.09 1.37 -8.61
N VAL A 120 6.70 2.63 -8.75
CA VAL A 120 6.59 3.59 -7.66
C VAL A 120 5.12 3.87 -7.42
N THR A 121 4.69 3.83 -6.17
CA THR A 121 3.31 4.12 -5.76
C THR A 121 3.31 5.25 -4.73
N ASP A 122 2.48 6.27 -4.93
CA ASP A 122 2.11 7.21 -3.87
C ASP A 122 1.06 6.54 -2.96
N PRO A 123 1.41 6.21 -1.70
CA PRO A 123 0.52 5.46 -0.82
C PRO A 123 -0.71 6.26 -0.37
N ILE A 124 -0.74 7.58 -0.58
CA ILE A 124 -1.89 8.41 -0.22
C ILE A 124 -2.96 8.39 -1.32
N THR A 125 -2.53 8.57 -2.58
CA THR A 125 -3.46 8.66 -3.72
C THR A 125 -3.69 7.33 -4.43
N GLY A 126 -2.81 6.35 -4.21
CA GLY A 126 -2.80 5.07 -4.95
C GLY A 126 -2.26 5.19 -6.38
N LEU A 127 -1.89 6.39 -6.83
CA LEU A 127 -1.29 6.58 -8.15
C LEU A 127 0.05 5.86 -8.22
N SER A 128 0.26 5.12 -9.30
CA SER A 128 1.50 4.39 -9.53
C SER A 128 2.00 4.52 -10.96
N TYR A 129 3.31 4.49 -11.10
CA TYR A 129 4.01 4.64 -12.37
C TYR A 129 5.31 3.84 -12.35
N ARG A 130 5.88 3.58 -13.52
CA ARG A 130 7.13 2.84 -13.65
C ARG A 130 8.31 3.78 -13.78
N ILE A 131 9.41 3.41 -13.15
CA ILE A 131 10.71 4.06 -13.28
C ILE A 131 11.76 3.07 -13.74
N LYS A 132 12.80 3.56 -14.40
CA LYS A 132 14.06 2.84 -14.62
C LYS A 132 15.13 3.53 -13.79
N ARG A 133 15.95 2.75 -13.07
CA ARG A 133 17.15 3.31 -12.43
C ARG A 133 18.19 3.62 -13.51
N THR A 134 18.54 4.88 -13.68
CA THR A 134 19.48 5.36 -14.70
C THR A 134 20.88 5.59 -14.13
N GLY A 135 21.00 5.76 -12.80
CA GLY A 135 22.29 5.82 -12.13
C GLY A 135 22.19 5.96 -10.62
N GLY A 136 23.02 6.85 -10.07
CA GLY A 136 23.12 7.16 -8.64
C GLY A 136 23.92 6.11 -7.86
N VAL A 137 24.94 6.57 -7.13
CA VAL A 137 25.77 5.71 -6.25
C VAL A 137 25.25 5.72 -4.82
N LYS A 138 24.85 6.90 -4.33
CA LYS A 138 24.45 7.14 -2.93
C LYS A 138 22.95 6.96 -2.68
N HIS A 139 22.17 6.96 -3.75
CA HIS A 139 20.74 6.75 -3.83
C HIS A 139 20.40 6.36 -5.28
N ALA A 140 19.12 6.11 -5.58
CA ALA A 140 18.71 5.77 -6.93
C ALA A 140 18.41 7.05 -7.71
N ASP A 141 19.19 7.30 -8.76
CA ASP A 141 18.77 8.23 -9.79
C ASP A 141 17.88 7.49 -10.78
N VAL A 142 16.69 8.03 -11.05
CA VAL A 142 15.64 7.35 -11.80
C VAL A 142 14.93 8.27 -12.78
N GLU A 143 14.42 7.67 -13.84
CA GLU A 143 13.57 8.33 -14.83
C GLU A 143 12.28 7.53 -15.04
N PRO A 144 11.11 8.18 -15.18
CA PRO A 144 9.90 7.52 -15.62
C PRO A 144 10.12 6.82 -16.96
N VAL A 145 9.54 5.63 -17.12
CA VAL A 145 9.79 4.79 -18.32
C VAL A 145 9.12 5.38 -19.56
N THR A 146 7.97 6.04 -19.40
CA THR A 146 7.16 6.59 -20.49
C THR A 146 6.64 7.99 -20.18
N ALA A 147 6.17 8.70 -21.20
CA ALA A 147 5.49 9.99 -21.02
C ALA A 147 4.23 9.89 -20.14
N TRP A 148 3.54 8.74 -20.17
CA TRP A 148 2.43 8.49 -19.26
C TRP A 148 2.90 8.38 -17.80
N ASP A 149 3.97 7.63 -17.55
CA ASP A 149 4.56 7.49 -16.21
C ASP A 149 4.98 8.86 -15.65
N THR A 150 5.58 9.72 -16.48
CA THR A 150 5.89 11.11 -16.15
C THR A 150 4.64 11.91 -15.79
N SER A 151 3.56 11.77 -16.56
CA SER A 151 2.30 12.48 -16.29
C SER A 151 1.70 12.09 -14.93
N VAL A 152 1.79 10.80 -14.55
CA VAL A 152 1.35 10.31 -13.24
C VAL A 152 2.23 10.85 -12.12
N MET A 153 3.56 10.82 -12.30
CA MET A 153 4.51 11.41 -11.36
C MET A 153 4.22 12.90 -11.14
N LYS A 154 3.98 13.69 -12.19
CA LYS A 154 3.58 15.11 -12.06
C LYS A 154 2.27 15.26 -11.30
N ARG A 155 1.27 14.41 -11.53
CA ARG A 155 -0.01 14.44 -10.79
C ARG A 155 0.16 14.23 -9.28
N ILE A 156 1.07 13.36 -8.85
CA ILE A 156 1.43 13.18 -7.43
C ILE A 156 1.93 14.50 -6.80
N TYR A 157 2.49 15.39 -7.62
CA TYR A 157 2.94 16.73 -7.26
C TYR A 157 1.97 17.85 -7.66
N GLY A 158 0.70 17.54 -7.96
CA GLY A 158 -0.29 18.56 -8.33
C GLY A 158 -0.08 19.18 -9.72
N GLY A 159 0.60 18.47 -10.61
CA GLY A 159 0.86 18.88 -11.99
C GLY A 159 2.16 19.68 -12.19
N VAL A 160 2.90 19.97 -11.11
CA VAL A 160 4.13 20.77 -11.15
C VAL A 160 5.36 19.94 -10.75
N TRP A 161 6.54 20.41 -11.15
CA TRP A 161 7.81 19.87 -10.65
C TRP A 161 8.07 20.43 -9.25
N SER A 162 8.67 19.64 -8.36
CA SER A 162 8.84 20.05 -6.96
C SER A 162 9.97 19.31 -6.25
N TRP A 163 10.77 20.04 -5.48
CA TRP A 163 11.76 19.46 -4.56
C TRP A 163 11.15 18.86 -3.29
N ASN A 164 9.83 18.96 -3.09
CA ASN A 164 9.18 18.46 -1.89
C ASN A 164 9.37 16.93 -1.76
N ARG A 165 9.75 16.49 -0.57
CA ARG A 165 10.01 15.08 -0.27
C ARG A 165 8.68 14.40 0.07
N LYS A 166 8.31 13.43 -0.74
CA LYS A 166 7.11 12.62 -0.50
C LYS A 166 7.49 11.21 -0.07
N PRO A 167 6.74 10.58 0.84
CA PRO A 167 6.85 9.16 1.08
C PRO A 167 6.28 8.41 -0.14
N VAL A 168 6.99 7.40 -0.62
CA VAL A 168 6.52 6.52 -1.70
C VAL A 168 6.88 5.07 -1.40
N VAL A 169 6.19 4.15 -2.07
CA VAL A 169 6.49 2.72 -2.02
C VAL A 169 7.09 2.31 -3.36
N VAL A 170 8.28 1.70 -3.32
CA VAL A 170 8.92 1.12 -4.50
C VAL A 170 8.70 -0.39 -4.48
N THR A 171 8.02 -0.91 -5.49
CA THR A 171 7.77 -2.34 -5.66
C THR A 171 8.70 -2.91 -6.72
N VAL A 172 9.57 -3.86 -6.31
CA VAL A 172 10.59 -4.48 -7.17
C VAL A 172 10.97 -5.87 -6.65
N LYS A 173 11.11 -6.87 -7.55
CA LYS A 173 11.54 -8.25 -7.21
C LYS A 173 10.79 -8.85 -6.00
N GLY A 174 9.48 -8.65 -5.99
CA GLY A 174 8.59 -9.09 -4.92
C GLY A 174 8.84 -8.45 -3.56
N TRP A 175 9.49 -7.28 -3.51
CA TRP A 175 9.61 -6.39 -2.35
C TRP A 175 8.72 -5.17 -2.52
N ARG A 176 8.12 -4.72 -1.41
CA ARG A 176 7.61 -3.35 -1.25
C ARG A 176 8.58 -2.64 -0.32
N ILE A 177 9.18 -1.56 -0.79
CA ILE A 177 10.28 -0.87 -0.10
C ILE A 177 9.82 0.53 0.23
N ALA A 178 9.95 0.91 1.50
CA ALA A 178 9.70 2.26 1.97
C ALA A 178 10.77 3.20 1.40
N ALA A 179 10.34 4.25 0.71
CA ALA A 179 11.21 5.17 0.01
C ALA A 179 10.71 6.61 0.13
N SER A 180 11.53 7.54 -0.34
CA SER A 180 11.16 8.93 -0.51
C SER A 180 11.63 9.45 -1.86
N ILE A 181 10.81 10.28 -2.50
CA ILE A 181 11.12 10.87 -3.79
C ILE A 181 10.97 12.40 -3.72
N ASN A 182 11.71 13.11 -4.57
CA ASN A 182 11.39 14.47 -4.98
C ASN A 182 10.99 14.49 -6.46
N GLY A 183 10.10 15.40 -6.83
CA GLY A 183 9.50 15.48 -8.16
C GLY A 183 10.20 16.42 -9.12
N MET A 184 11.41 16.92 -8.82
CA MET A 184 12.09 17.89 -9.67
C MET A 184 13.12 17.19 -10.56
N PRO A 185 12.94 17.19 -11.90
CA PRO A 185 13.95 16.69 -12.81
C PRO A 185 15.24 17.51 -12.72
N HIS A 186 16.38 16.85 -12.73
CA HIS A 186 17.71 17.46 -12.71
C HIS A 186 18.76 16.48 -13.25
N GLY A 187 19.99 16.95 -13.48
CA GLY A 187 21.07 16.11 -13.97
C GLY A 187 20.90 15.73 -15.44
N TYR A 188 21.30 14.50 -15.78
CA TYR A 188 21.29 13.99 -17.16
C TYR A 188 19.94 13.37 -17.54
N ASP A 189 19.67 13.35 -18.84
CA ASP A 189 18.46 12.83 -19.47
C ASP A 189 18.81 11.61 -20.31
N THR A 190 18.43 10.42 -19.83
CA THR A 190 18.74 9.14 -20.47
C THR A 190 17.58 8.64 -21.34
N ILE A 191 16.34 8.91 -20.95
CA ILE A 191 15.11 8.47 -21.61
C ILE A 191 14.41 9.69 -22.21
N THR A 192 14.90 10.13 -23.36
CA THR A 192 14.45 11.35 -24.04
C THR A 192 12.99 11.32 -24.54
N THR A 193 12.33 10.17 -24.50
CA THR A 193 10.94 9.96 -24.95
C THR A 193 9.91 10.02 -23.81
N ASN A 194 10.33 10.25 -22.56
CA ASN A 194 9.42 10.24 -21.40
C ASN A 194 8.83 11.61 -21.06
N ASN A 195 9.06 12.66 -21.86
CA ASN A 195 8.62 14.04 -21.57
C ASN A 195 9.09 14.61 -20.22
N MET A 196 10.21 14.12 -19.68
CA MET A 196 10.87 14.62 -18.49
C MET A 196 12.34 14.86 -18.82
N GLN A 197 12.77 16.13 -18.81
CA GLN A 197 14.18 16.45 -19.08
C GLN A 197 15.00 16.28 -17.81
N GLY A 198 15.71 15.16 -17.71
CA GLY A 198 16.58 14.84 -16.59
C GLY A 198 16.09 13.62 -15.81
N GLN A 199 16.58 13.48 -14.58
CA GLN A 199 16.23 12.40 -13.65
C GLN A 199 15.77 12.94 -12.31
N THR A 200 15.18 12.08 -11.49
CA THR A 200 14.81 12.37 -10.10
C THR A 200 15.47 11.41 -9.13
N CYS A 201 15.61 11.82 -7.88
CA CYS A 201 16.25 11.00 -6.86
C CYS A 201 15.18 10.27 -6.03
N ILE A 202 15.33 8.95 -5.92
CA ILE A 202 14.65 8.15 -4.91
C ILE A 202 15.63 7.77 -3.81
N HIS A 203 15.30 8.19 -2.60
CA HIS A 203 16.02 7.91 -1.38
C HIS A 203 15.39 6.75 -0.60
N PHE A 204 16.25 5.90 -0.07
CA PHE A 204 15.91 4.77 0.80
C PHE A 204 16.55 4.98 2.19
N LEU A 205 16.36 4.02 3.10
CA LEU A 205 16.99 4.07 4.42
C LEU A 205 18.51 4.20 4.28
N ASN A 206 19.09 5.14 5.01
CA ASN A 206 20.54 5.45 5.03
C ASN A 206 21.16 5.88 3.68
N SER A 207 20.37 6.09 2.63
CA SER A 207 20.84 6.72 1.40
C SER A 207 21.28 8.17 1.66
N ARG A 208 22.19 8.68 0.82
CA ARG A 208 22.82 10.00 1.01
C ARG A 208 22.63 10.90 -0.21
N THR A 209 22.65 12.20 -0.01
CA THR A 209 22.55 13.19 -1.09
C THR A 209 23.81 13.20 -1.97
N HIS A 210 23.65 13.67 -3.22
CA HIS A 210 24.78 13.91 -4.13
C HIS A 210 25.78 14.87 -3.49
N GLU A 211 25.30 16.08 -3.16
CA GLU A 211 26.07 17.14 -2.53
C GLU A 211 26.32 16.85 -1.04
N GLY A 212 27.56 17.05 -0.59
CA GLY A 212 27.94 16.95 0.83
C GLY A 212 27.91 15.55 1.45
N ASN A 213 27.50 14.51 0.71
CA ASN A 213 27.47 13.12 1.18
C ASN A 213 26.72 12.95 2.53
N ARG A 214 25.64 13.70 2.71
CA ARG A 214 24.91 13.77 3.98
C ARG A 214 23.65 12.91 3.96
N LEU A 215 23.26 12.48 5.15
CA LEU A 215 21.94 11.91 5.39
C LEU A 215 20.92 13.06 5.37
N ASP A 216 19.96 13.00 4.45
CA ASP A 216 18.88 13.99 4.39
C ASP A 216 17.75 13.58 5.34
N LEU A 217 17.55 14.36 6.41
CA LEU A 217 16.60 14.03 7.46
C LEU A 217 15.13 14.09 6.99
N GLU A 218 14.80 14.92 6.00
CA GLU A 218 13.45 14.99 5.42
C GLU A 218 13.16 13.72 4.62
N HIS A 219 14.11 13.30 3.78
CA HIS A 219 14.00 12.02 3.07
C HIS A 219 13.90 10.84 4.04
N GLN A 220 14.71 10.80 5.11
CA GLN A 220 14.63 9.72 6.10
C GLN A 220 13.30 9.74 6.88
N ALA A 221 12.74 10.91 7.17
CA ALA A 221 11.42 11.02 7.79
C ALA A 221 10.31 10.51 6.86
N ALA A 222 10.39 10.85 5.57
CA ALA A 222 9.47 10.34 4.56
C ALA A 222 9.60 8.82 4.38
N VAL A 223 10.81 8.25 4.40
CA VAL A 223 11.02 6.78 4.39
C VAL A 223 10.35 6.12 5.59
N ARG A 224 10.53 6.67 6.80
CA ARG A 224 9.85 6.15 8.01
C ARG A 224 8.33 6.22 7.89
N LYS A 225 7.81 7.32 7.36
CA LYS A 225 6.37 7.48 7.11
C LYS A 225 5.87 6.47 6.09
N ALA A 226 6.63 6.26 5.00
CA ALA A 226 6.30 5.28 3.97
C ALA A 226 6.11 3.86 4.54
N ALA A 227 6.92 3.48 5.53
CA ALA A 227 6.85 2.18 6.19
C ALA A 227 5.61 1.95 7.06
N THR A 228 4.87 3.01 7.39
CA THR A 228 3.62 2.90 8.15
C THR A 228 2.40 2.59 7.27
N TYR A 229 2.52 2.81 5.96
CA TYR A 229 1.42 2.55 5.03
C TYR A 229 1.22 1.08 4.75
N MET A 230 0.04 0.80 4.20
CA MET A 230 -0.35 -0.53 3.77
C MET A 230 -0.17 -0.73 2.29
#